data_AF-A0A022R1Z3-F1
#
_entry.id   AF-A0A022R1Z3-F1
#
_cell.length_a   1.000
_cell.length_b   1.000
_cell.length_c   1.000
_cell.angle_alpha   90.00
_cell.angle_beta   90.00
_cell.angle_gamma   90.00
#
_symmetry.space_group_name_H-M   'P 1'
#
loop_
_entity.id
_entity.type
_entity.pdbx_description
1 polymer ?
#
loop_
_entity_poly.entity_id
_entity_poly.type
_entity_poly.pdbx_seq_one_letter_code
_entity_poly.pdbx_strand_id
1 'polypeptide(L)'
;TLHQLFIINAGAGFKVLWKAIRAFLDARTLAKIRVLGSDYKSSLIEAIEPSNLPSFLGGDCTCSESGGCLFSDKGPWNDPDIKQMLQ
;
A
#
# COMPACT_ATOMS: atom_id res chain seq x y z
N THR A 1 1.94 3.80 -14.21
CA THR A 1 2.13 5.09 -13.50
C THR A 1 2.14 4.82 -12.00
N LEU A 2 2.98 5.52 -11.23
CA LEU A 2 3.08 5.36 -9.76
C LEU A 2 2.53 6.62 -9.07
N HIS A 3 1.65 6.49 -8.09
CA HIS A 3 1.16 7.60 -7.26
C HIS A 3 1.91 7.69 -5.93
N GLN A 4 1.86 6.62 -5.12
CA GLN A 4 2.62 6.46 -3.88
C GLN A 4 3.15 5.03 -3.76
N LEU A 5 4.29 4.87 -3.10
CA LEU A 5 4.91 3.58 -2.77
C LEU A 5 5.32 3.59 -1.30
N PHE A 6 4.90 2.58 -0.55
CA PHE A 6 5.28 2.39 0.85
C PHE A 6 6.11 1.12 0.99
N ILE A 7 7.27 1.24 1.62
CA ILE A 7 8.10 0.12 2.03
C ILE A 7 8.09 0.08 3.55
N ILE A 8 7.46 -0.92 4.13
CA ILE A 8 7.25 -1.05 5.58
C ILE A 8 8.16 -2.11 6.19
N ASN A 9 8.29 -2.13 7.52
CA ASN A 9 9.20 -3.04 8.24
C ASN A 9 10.65 -2.93 7.75
N ALA A 10 11.07 -1.75 7.30
CA ALA A 10 12.41 -1.53 6.76
C ALA A 10 13.46 -1.45 7.89
N GLY A 11 14.21 -2.53 8.05
CA GLY A 11 15.33 -2.62 9.00
C GLY A 11 16.53 -1.74 8.62
N ALA A 12 17.52 -1.66 9.52
CA ALA A 12 18.70 -0.83 9.34
C ALA A 12 19.48 -1.13 8.04
N GLY A 13 19.64 -2.40 7.68
CA GLY A 13 20.29 -2.81 6.43
C GLY A 13 19.57 -2.30 5.18
N PHE A 14 18.23 -2.35 5.17
CA PHE A 14 17.43 -1.80 4.07
C PHE A 14 17.62 -0.28 3.95
N LYS A 15 17.67 0.45 5.07
CA LYS A 15 17.89 1.90 5.05
C LYS A 15 19.25 2.27 4.44
N VAL A 16 20.29 1.45 4.66
CA VAL A 16 21.61 1.62 4.03
C VAL A 16 21.52 1.37 2.52
N LEU A 17 20.96 0.23 2.12
CA LEU A 17 20.76 -0.10 0.71
C LEU A 17 19.93 0.96 -0.02
N TRP A 18 18.88 1.46 0.63
CA TRP A 18 18.02 2.50 0.08
C TRP A 18 18.80 3.77 -0.25
N LYS A 19 19.78 4.18 0.57
CA LYS A 19 20.65 5.33 0.26
C LYS A 19 21.41 5.16 -1.05
N ALA A 20 21.88 3.94 -1.35
CA ALA A 20 22.54 3.64 -2.61
C ALA A 20 21.55 3.65 -3.78
N ILE A 21 20.38 3.02 -3.63
CA ILE A 21 19.33 2.98 -4.67
C ILE A 21 18.85 4.39 -5.04
N ARG A 22 18.72 5.30 -4.06
CA ARG A 22 18.26 6.68 -4.30
C ARG A 22 19.13 7.44 -5.32
N ALA A 23 20.41 7.11 -5.45
CA ALA A 23 21.30 7.76 -6.41
C ALA A 23 20.95 7.45 -7.88
N PHE A 24 20.18 6.38 -8.12
CA PHE A 24 19.78 5.94 -9.45
C PHE A 24 18.32 6.29 -9.82
N LEU A 25 17.58 6.94 -8.90
CA LEU A 25 16.18 7.28 -9.11
C LEU A 25 16.00 8.79 -9.30
N ASP A 26 15.12 9.17 -10.22
CA ASP A 26 14.79 10.57 -10.44
C ASP A 26 14.00 11.16 -9.25
N ALA A 27 14.07 12.48 -9.08
CA ALA A 27 13.45 13.18 -7.96
C ALA A 27 11.92 12.99 -7.90
N ARG A 28 11.23 12.89 -9.05
CA ARG A 28 9.78 12.69 -9.12
C ARG A 28 9.40 11.29 -8.65
N THR A 29 10.21 10.28 -8.94
CA THR A 29 10.02 8.92 -8.40
C THR A 29 10.33 8.89 -6.92
N LEU A 30 11.44 9.49 -6.47
CA LEU A 30 11.81 9.56 -5.06
C LEU A 30 10.75 10.22 -4.17
N ALA A 31 10.09 11.27 -4.66
CA ALA A 31 9.03 11.97 -3.92
C ALA A 31 7.81 11.08 -3.59
N LYS A 32 7.65 9.95 -4.29
CA LYS A 32 6.52 9.03 -4.13
C LYS A 32 6.81 7.88 -3.18
N ILE A 33 8.08 7.67 -2.80
CA ILE A 33 8.51 6.48 -2.06
C ILE A 33 8.73 6.82 -0.59
N ARG A 34 8.01 6.14 0.29
CA ARG A 34 8.11 6.25 1.74
C ARG A 34 8.68 4.96 2.32
N VAL A 35 9.85 5.03 2.95
CA VAL A 35 10.50 3.89 3.62
C VAL A 35 10.29 4.03 5.13
N LEU A 36 9.52 3.13 5.70
CA LEU A 36 8.99 3.16 7.06
C LEU A 36 9.55 1.99 7.90
N GLY A 37 9.72 2.24 9.20
CA GLY A 37 10.18 1.24 10.17
C GLY A 37 9.06 0.28 10.60
N SER A 38 9.10 -0.15 11.86
CA SER A 38 8.04 -0.98 12.48
C SER A 38 6.80 -0.17 12.88
N ASP A 39 6.95 1.16 12.98
CA ASP A 39 5.94 2.16 13.33
C ASP A 39 5.15 2.69 12.11
N TYR A 40 4.98 1.85 11.09
CA TYR A 40 4.42 2.25 9.80
C TYR A 40 2.89 2.48 9.77
N LYS A 41 2.15 1.91 10.74
CA LYS A 41 0.69 1.80 10.69
C LYS A 41 -0.02 3.16 10.56
N SER A 42 0.42 4.16 11.31
CA SER A 42 -0.15 5.52 11.24
C SER A 42 -0.02 6.12 9.84
N SER A 43 1.17 6.00 9.23
CA SER A 43 1.41 6.51 7.88
C SER A 43 0.59 5.79 6.81
N LEU A 44 0.21 4.53 7.01
CA LEU A 44 -0.69 3.81 6.10
C LEU A 44 -2.14 4.30 6.25
N ILE A 45 -2.61 4.45 7.49
CA ILE A 45 -3.99 4.88 7.79
C ILE A 45 -4.24 6.33 7.35
N GLU A 46 -3.22 7.19 7.35
CA GLU A 46 -3.30 8.55 6.78
C GLU A 46 -3.55 8.55 5.26
N ALA A 47 -3.09 7.51 4.55
CA ALA A 47 -3.17 7.43 3.09
C ALA A 47 -4.30 6.50 2.60
N ILE A 48 -4.71 5.53 3.42
CA ILE A 48 -5.65 4.47 3.08
C ILE A 48 -6.67 4.38 4.20
N GLU A 49 -7.96 4.43 3.85
CA GLU A 49 -9.04 4.24 4.82
C GLU A 49 -8.91 2.87 5.53
N PRO A 50 -9.08 2.80 6.87
CA PRO A 50 -8.93 1.54 7.62
C PRO A 50 -9.73 0.36 7.07
N SER A 51 -10.95 0.61 6.58
CA SER A 51 -11.85 -0.38 5.99
C SER A 51 -11.31 -1.01 4.68
N ASN A 52 -10.36 -0.33 4.03
CA ASN A 52 -9.73 -0.75 2.78
C ASN A 52 -8.30 -1.29 2.99
N LEU A 53 -7.77 -1.22 4.22
CA LEU A 53 -6.44 -1.72 4.56
C LEU A 53 -6.56 -3.08 5.26
N PRO A 54 -5.78 -4.11 4.85
CA PRO A 54 -5.80 -5.41 5.54
C PRO A 54 -5.46 -5.31 7.03
N SER A 55 -6.11 -6.14 7.84
CA SER A 55 -5.96 -6.13 9.30
C SER A 55 -4.53 -6.40 9.77
N PHE A 56 -3.80 -7.27 9.09
CA PHE A 56 -2.39 -7.54 9.38
C PHE A 56 -1.44 -6.37 9.07
N LEU A 57 -1.91 -5.36 8.30
CA LEU A 57 -1.21 -4.10 8.06
C LEU A 57 -1.69 -2.96 8.98
N GLY A 58 -2.66 -3.22 9.86
CA GLY A 58 -3.19 -2.26 10.81
C GLY A 58 -4.51 -1.60 10.43
N GLY A 59 -5.22 -2.10 9.41
CA GLY A 59 -6.60 -1.71 9.11
C GLY A 59 -7.65 -2.67 9.68
N ASP A 60 -8.83 -2.67 9.08
CA ASP A 60 -10.00 -3.45 9.51
C ASP A 60 -10.47 -4.46 8.44
N CYS A 61 -9.86 -4.46 7.26
CA CYS A 61 -10.27 -5.36 6.17
C CYS A 61 -9.80 -6.80 6.43
N THR A 62 -10.72 -7.77 6.36
CA THR A 62 -10.41 -9.20 6.53
C THR A 62 -10.70 -10.05 5.29
N CYS A 63 -11.60 -9.61 4.40
CA CYS A 63 -12.09 -10.39 3.25
C CYS A 63 -12.44 -11.85 3.60
N SER A 64 -13.17 -12.06 4.70
CA SER A 64 -13.50 -13.40 5.22
C SER A 64 -14.18 -14.30 4.18
N GLU A 65 -15.06 -13.73 3.35
CA GLU A 65 -15.79 -14.46 2.28
C GLU A 65 -14.87 -15.02 1.18
N SER A 66 -13.65 -14.47 1.03
CA SER A 66 -12.67 -14.91 0.03
C SER A 66 -11.52 -15.73 0.64
N GLY A 67 -11.62 -16.13 1.91
CA GLY A 67 -10.53 -16.81 2.61
C GLY A 67 -9.37 -15.91 3.04
N GLY A 68 -9.56 -14.58 3.04
CA GLY A 68 -8.58 -13.58 3.49
C GLY A 68 -8.17 -12.56 2.42
N CYS A 69 -7.61 -11.43 2.86
CA CYS A 69 -7.20 -10.34 1.94
C CYS A 69 -6.14 -10.75 0.90
N LEU A 70 -5.35 -11.80 1.16
CA LEU A 70 -4.34 -12.29 0.20
C LEU A 70 -4.96 -13.06 -0.98
N PHE A 71 -6.21 -13.50 -0.86
CA PHE A 71 -6.92 -14.29 -1.86
C PHE A 71 -8.13 -13.55 -2.46
N SER A 72 -8.30 -12.27 -2.10
CA SER A 72 -9.47 -11.46 -2.49
C SER A 72 -9.08 -10.42 -3.54
N ASP A 73 -9.85 -10.34 -4.62
CA ASP A 73 -9.78 -9.24 -5.61
C ASP A 73 -10.85 -8.17 -5.31
N LYS A 74 -10.96 -7.73 -4.06
CA LYS A 74 -11.94 -6.71 -3.66
C LYS A 74 -11.52 -5.34 -4.21
N GLY A 75 -12.41 -4.70 -4.99
CA GLY A 75 -12.20 -3.33 -5.45
C GLY A 75 -13.39 -2.77 -6.24
N PRO A 76 -13.38 -1.46 -6.57
CA PRO A 76 -14.48 -0.79 -7.28
C PRO A 76 -14.78 -1.40 -8.65
N TRP A 77 -13.79 -2.03 -9.30
CA TRP A 77 -13.97 -2.73 -10.57
C TRP A 77 -14.86 -3.97 -10.48
N ASN A 78 -15.24 -4.42 -9.27
CA ASN A 78 -16.18 -5.51 -9.05
C ASN A 78 -17.59 -5.05 -8.66
N ASP A 79 -17.81 -3.74 -8.52
CA ASP A 79 -19.10 -3.14 -8.25
C ASP A 79 -20.00 -3.18 -9.51
N PRO A 80 -21.22 -3.76 -9.44
CA PRO A 80 -22.13 -3.86 -10.59
C PRO A 80 -22.60 -2.49 -11.10
N ASP A 81 -22.78 -1.51 -10.23
CA ASP A 81 -23.24 -0.17 -10.61
C ASP A 81 -22.11 0.56 -11.37
N ILE A 82 -20.87 0.44 -10.90
CA ILE A 82 -19.69 0.99 -11.58
C ILE A 82 -19.47 0.31 -12.94
N LYS A 83 -19.65 -1.02 -13.01
CA LYS A 83 -19.56 -1.75 -14.29
C LYS A 83 -20.60 -1.29 -15.29
N GLN A 84 -21.83 -1.05 -14.85
CA GLN A 84 -22.92 -0.61 -15.72
C GLN A 84 -22.67 0.81 -16.27
N MET A 85 -22.07 1.70 -15.49
CA MET A 85 -21.72 3.06 -15.93
C MET A 85 -20.60 3.12 -16.98
N LEU A 86 -19.79 2.06 -17.10
CA LEU A 86 -18.69 1.96 -18.06
C LEU A 86 -19.12 1.29 -19.38
N GLN A 87 -20.36 0.78 -19.45
CA GLN A 87 -20.96 0.18 -20.65
C GLN A 87 -21.81 1.21 -21.41
#